data_AF-A0AAE9SIG6-F1
#
_entry.id   AF-A0AAE9SIG6-F1
#
_cell.length_a   1.000
_cell.length_b   1.000
_cell.length_c   1.000
_cell.angle_alpha   90.00
_cell.angle_beta   90.00
_cell.angle_gamma   90.00
#
_symmetry.space_group_name_H-M   'P 1'
#
loop_
_entity.id
_entity.type
_entity.pdbx_description
1 polymer ?
#
loop_
_entity_poly.entity_id
_entity_poly.type
_entity_poly.pdbx_seq_one_letter_code
_entity_poly.pdbx_strand_id
1 'polypeptide(L)'
;MKKSILILVFCLIGLLCFAQEDGTSPMYYWEYTSPVTLNGKKFYGSEADWGNNSSFADSYREQDGYALVLGRKLHYWLYDTITYHNGNASDIYDRVIPNWVERLGYVIDFDNIRVNNNNTALANSVKALMKQRGCDISVTLCTSTNWDTNVDFVIINEYLTNKKQYKITIYYLYK
;
A
#
# COMPACT_ATOMS: atom_id res chain seq x y z
N MET A 1 -12.60 -43.53 0.26
CA MET A 1 -12.35 -42.71 1.48
C MET A 1 -11.04 -41.90 1.46
N LYS A 2 -9.93 -42.37 0.85
CA LYS A 2 -8.65 -41.63 0.83
C LYS A 2 -8.61 -40.38 -0.07
N LYS A 3 -9.40 -40.32 -1.16
CA LYS A 3 -9.40 -39.18 -2.10
C LYS A 3 -10.14 -37.95 -1.58
N SER A 4 -11.17 -38.13 -0.76
CA SER A 4 -11.98 -37.03 -0.19
C SER A 4 -11.22 -36.23 0.88
N ILE A 5 -10.31 -36.90 1.61
CA ILE A 5 -9.48 -36.26 2.65
C ILE A 5 -8.43 -35.34 2.02
N LEU A 6 -7.87 -35.72 0.85
CA LEU A 6 -6.84 -34.94 0.17
C LEU A 6 -7.38 -33.59 -0.37
N ILE A 7 -8.62 -33.57 -0.86
CA ILE A 7 -9.27 -32.36 -1.37
C ILE A 7 -9.60 -31.40 -0.20
N LEU A 8 -10.06 -31.94 0.93
CA LEU A 8 -10.33 -31.16 2.14
C LEU A 8 -9.06 -30.51 2.71
N VAL A 9 -7.91 -31.20 2.65
CA VAL A 9 -6.62 -30.62 3.07
C VAL A 9 -6.16 -29.52 2.11
N PHE A 10 -6.36 -29.65 0.79
CA PHE A 10 -6.04 -28.58 -0.17
C PHE A 10 -6.97 -27.36 -0.02
N CYS A 11 -8.26 -27.57 0.28
CA CYS A 11 -9.19 -26.48 0.60
C CYS A 11 -8.82 -25.80 1.93
N LEU A 12 -8.38 -26.55 2.95
CA LEU A 12 -7.92 -25.98 4.22
C LEU A 12 -6.61 -25.22 4.07
N ILE A 13 -5.66 -25.68 3.24
CA ILE A 13 -4.42 -24.93 2.94
C ILE A 13 -4.75 -23.67 2.12
N GLY A 14 -5.71 -23.76 1.18
CA GLY A 14 -6.24 -22.60 0.48
C GLY A 14 -6.86 -21.57 1.44
N LEU A 15 -7.70 -22.01 2.38
CA LEU A 15 -8.31 -21.16 3.42
C LEU A 15 -7.29 -20.60 4.44
N LEU A 16 -6.24 -21.36 4.78
CA LEU A 16 -5.14 -20.89 5.64
C LEU A 16 -4.21 -19.90 4.91
N CYS A 17 -4.21 -19.85 3.58
CA CYS A 17 -3.58 -18.78 2.81
C CYS A 17 -4.41 -17.49 2.74
N PHE A 18 -5.71 -17.53 3.09
CA PHE A 18 -6.58 -16.34 3.17
C PHE A 18 -6.82 -15.85 4.61
N ALA A 19 -6.41 -16.62 5.61
CA ALA A 19 -6.59 -16.27 7.01
C ALA A 19 -5.30 -15.71 7.64
N GLN A 20 -4.83 -14.59 7.11
CA GLN A 20 -4.08 -13.59 7.89
C GLN A 20 -4.21 -12.20 7.25
N GLU A 21 -5.45 -11.75 7.04
CA GLU A 21 -5.81 -10.37 6.65
C GLU A 21 -6.01 -9.45 7.88
N ASP A 22 -5.27 -9.63 8.96
CA ASP A 22 -5.26 -8.64 10.06
C ASP A 22 -4.03 -7.71 9.95
N GLY A 23 -3.75 -7.32 8.70
CA GLY A 23 -2.79 -6.32 8.23
C GLY A 23 -3.42 -5.38 7.20
N THR A 24 -4.69 -5.05 7.48
CA THR A 24 -5.63 -4.13 6.82
C THR A 24 -4.99 -3.20 5.79
N SER A 25 -5.34 -3.39 4.51
CA SER A 25 -5.02 -2.47 3.41
C SER A 25 -5.31 -1.00 3.79
N PRO A 26 -4.44 -0.05 3.41
CA PRO A 26 -4.71 1.36 3.62
C PRO A 26 -5.96 1.85 2.89
N MET A 27 -6.31 1.29 1.73
CA MET A 27 -7.36 1.82 0.85
C MET A 27 -8.73 1.14 0.95
N TYR A 28 -8.85 -0.11 1.39
CA TYR A 28 -10.15 -0.81 1.41
C TYR A 28 -11.18 -0.24 2.42
N TYR A 29 -10.78 0.70 3.28
CA TYR A 29 -11.70 1.41 4.18
C TYR A 29 -12.22 2.73 3.62
N TRP A 30 -11.80 3.07 2.40
CA TRP A 30 -12.19 4.31 1.75
C TRP A 30 -13.26 4.05 0.71
N GLU A 31 -14.21 4.96 0.68
CA GLU A 31 -15.35 4.93 -0.21
C GLU A 31 -15.53 6.32 -0.79
N TYR A 32 -15.94 6.41 -2.05
CA TYR A 32 -16.39 7.70 -2.58
C TYR A 32 -17.75 8.04 -1.97
N THR A 33 -18.01 9.30 -1.63
CA THR A 33 -19.33 9.69 -1.09
C THR A 33 -20.42 9.68 -2.18
N SER A 34 -20.01 9.68 -3.44
CA SER A 34 -20.85 9.62 -4.63
C SER A 34 -20.03 9.06 -5.79
N PRO A 35 -20.64 8.46 -6.83
CA PRO A 35 -19.89 7.95 -7.97
C PRO A 35 -19.02 9.02 -8.63
N VAL A 36 -17.76 8.69 -8.90
CA VAL A 36 -16.80 9.57 -9.57
C VAL A 36 -16.39 8.99 -10.92
N THR A 37 -16.04 9.86 -11.88
CA THR A 37 -15.47 9.43 -13.17
C THR A 37 -14.03 9.89 -13.25
N LEU A 38 -13.09 8.94 -13.30
CA LEU A 38 -11.66 9.17 -13.33
C LEU A 38 -11.08 8.57 -14.62
N ASN A 39 -10.43 9.40 -15.42
CA ASN A 39 -9.92 9.05 -16.75
C ASN A 39 -10.90 8.20 -17.60
N GLY A 40 -12.18 8.60 -17.61
CA GLY A 40 -13.23 7.93 -18.37
C GLY A 40 -13.82 6.65 -17.76
N LYS A 41 -13.29 6.16 -16.63
CA LYS A 41 -13.85 5.02 -15.87
C LYS A 41 -14.64 5.51 -14.66
N LYS A 42 -15.81 4.89 -14.41
CA LYS A 42 -16.60 5.17 -13.21
C LYS A 42 -16.13 4.33 -12.03
N PHE A 43 -16.05 4.96 -10.86
CA PHE A 43 -15.80 4.34 -9.57
C PHE A 43 -16.97 4.71 -8.64
N TYR A 44 -17.48 3.73 -7.91
CA TYR A 44 -18.67 3.87 -7.09
C TYR A 44 -18.32 4.09 -5.63
N GLY A 45 -19.33 4.54 -4.89
CA GLY A 45 -19.15 4.97 -3.51
C GLY A 45 -18.79 3.81 -2.61
N SER A 46 -19.72 2.86 -2.47
CA SER A 46 -19.53 1.64 -1.70
C SER A 46 -19.34 0.41 -2.59
N GLU A 47 -18.70 -0.64 -2.07
CA GLU A 47 -18.67 -1.95 -2.74
C GLU A 47 -20.08 -2.52 -2.98
N ALA A 48 -21.06 -2.09 -2.17
CA ALA A 48 -22.46 -2.49 -2.29
C ALA A 48 -23.18 -1.85 -3.50
N ASP A 49 -22.64 -0.78 -4.08
CA ASP A 49 -23.30 -0.03 -5.17
C ASP A 49 -23.14 -0.70 -6.54
N TRP A 50 -22.12 -1.56 -6.74
CA TRP A 50 -21.95 -2.33 -7.98
C TRP A 50 -20.90 -3.44 -7.87
N GLY A 51 -21.16 -4.60 -8.50
CA GLY A 51 -20.23 -5.73 -8.55
C GLY A 51 -18.89 -5.46 -9.28
N ASN A 52 -17.81 -5.85 -8.58
CA ASN A 52 -16.39 -6.03 -8.91
C ASN A 52 -15.64 -4.91 -9.67
N ASN A 53 -14.59 -4.39 -9.01
CA ASN A 53 -13.47 -3.57 -9.53
C ASN A 53 -13.77 -2.08 -9.82
N SER A 54 -14.46 -1.42 -8.90
CA SER A 54 -14.85 0.00 -8.99
C SER A 54 -14.83 0.76 -7.66
N SER A 55 -14.18 0.21 -6.63
CA SER A 55 -13.98 0.85 -5.32
C SER A 55 -12.97 2.01 -5.37
N PHE A 56 -12.78 2.68 -4.22
CA PHE A 56 -11.67 3.62 -4.04
C PHE A 56 -10.32 2.95 -4.27
N ALA A 57 -10.06 1.79 -3.68
CA ALA A 57 -8.82 1.04 -3.85
C ALA A 57 -8.56 0.66 -5.34
N ASP A 58 -9.62 0.27 -6.05
CA ASP A 58 -9.54 -0.02 -7.49
C ASP A 58 -9.13 1.19 -8.34
N SER A 59 -9.50 2.39 -7.90
CA SER A 59 -9.13 3.63 -8.59
C SER A 59 -7.64 3.94 -8.48
N TYR A 60 -6.96 3.42 -7.45
CA TYR A 60 -5.50 3.48 -7.31
C TYR A 60 -4.81 2.19 -7.73
N ARG A 61 -5.59 1.19 -8.17
CA ARG A 61 -5.12 -0.15 -8.52
C ARG A 61 -4.21 -0.72 -7.45
N GLU A 62 -4.66 -0.62 -6.19
CA GLU A 62 -3.89 -1.09 -5.04
C GLU A 62 -3.48 -2.56 -5.25
N GLN A 63 -2.23 -2.85 -4.96
CA GLN A 63 -1.63 -4.18 -5.06
C GLN A 63 -0.67 -4.40 -3.90
N ASP A 64 -0.41 -5.66 -3.57
CA ASP A 64 0.56 -6.04 -2.55
C ASP A 64 1.85 -6.62 -3.15
N GLY A 65 2.94 -6.47 -2.41
CA GLY A 65 4.25 -6.98 -2.79
C GLY A 65 5.21 -7.10 -1.62
N TYR A 66 6.28 -7.87 -1.83
CA TYR A 66 7.35 -8.00 -0.85
C TYR A 66 8.69 -7.71 -1.52
N ALA A 67 9.55 -6.99 -0.80
CA ALA A 67 10.93 -6.74 -1.24
C ALA A 67 11.92 -7.00 -0.10
N LEU A 68 13.13 -7.44 -0.47
CA LEU A 68 14.22 -7.62 0.46
C LEU A 68 15.01 -6.32 0.59
N VAL A 69 15.05 -5.73 1.78
CA VAL A 69 15.80 -4.50 2.08
C VAL A 69 16.72 -4.77 3.26
N LEU A 70 18.03 -4.61 3.06
CA LEU A 70 19.05 -4.87 4.09
C LEU A 70 18.90 -6.27 4.74
N GLY A 71 18.58 -7.29 3.94
CA GLY A 71 18.39 -8.66 4.40
C GLY A 71 17.03 -8.95 5.05
N ARG A 72 16.10 -7.98 5.06
CA ARG A 72 14.78 -8.10 5.70
C ARG A 72 13.68 -8.15 4.65
N LYS A 73 12.74 -9.09 4.79
CA LYS A 73 11.54 -9.16 3.95
C LYS A 73 10.53 -8.13 4.47
N LEU A 74 10.24 -7.10 3.69
CA LEU A 74 9.25 -6.09 4.01
C LEU A 74 8.04 -6.19 3.09
N HIS A 75 6.86 -5.96 3.65
CA HIS A 75 5.61 -5.85 2.91
C HIS A 75 5.43 -4.43 2.36
N TYR A 76 4.89 -4.32 1.14
CA TYR A 76 4.60 -3.07 0.49
C TYR A 76 3.19 -3.06 -0.10
N TRP A 77 2.44 -2.01 0.19
CA TRP A 77 1.25 -1.62 -0.57
C TRP A 77 1.68 -0.74 -1.73
N LEU A 78 1.14 -0.99 -2.92
CA LEU A 78 1.60 -0.44 -4.19
C LEU A 78 0.44 0.23 -4.92
N TYR A 79 0.66 1.44 -5.42
CA TYR A 79 -0.39 2.26 -6.04
C TYR A 79 0.02 2.79 -7.40
N ASP A 80 -0.90 2.72 -8.36
CA ASP A 80 -0.81 3.37 -9.66
C ASP A 80 -1.70 4.62 -9.65
N THR A 81 -1.09 5.76 -9.37
CA THR A 81 -1.75 7.07 -9.42
C THR A 81 -1.82 7.61 -10.85
N ILE A 82 -1.10 7.02 -11.80
CA ILE A 82 -1.01 7.52 -13.18
C ILE A 82 -2.26 7.17 -13.97
N THR A 83 -2.74 5.92 -13.90
CA THR A 83 -3.81 5.42 -14.78
C THR A 83 -5.12 6.20 -14.64
N TYR A 84 -5.57 6.48 -13.41
CA TYR A 84 -6.87 7.13 -13.18
C TYR A 84 -6.77 8.50 -12.50
N HIS A 85 -5.69 8.75 -11.75
CA HIS A 85 -5.51 9.97 -10.97
C HIS A 85 -4.49 10.95 -11.58
N ASN A 86 -4.00 10.70 -12.79
CA ASN A 86 -3.05 11.55 -13.51
C ASN A 86 -1.77 11.88 -12.73
N GLY A 87 -1.29 10.95 -11.90
CA GLY A 87 -0.12 11.16 -11.04
C GLY A 87 -0.42 11.88 -9.73
N ASN A 88 -1.69 12.11 -9.40
CA ASN A 88 -2.07 12.78 -8.17
C ASN A 88 -2.04 11.82 -6.98
N ALA A 89 -1.06 12.02 -6.11
CA ALA A 89 -0.85 11.25 -4.90
C ALA A 89 -1.41 11.92 -3.62
N SER A 90 -2.00 13.12 -3.70
CA SER A 90 -2.42 13.90 -2.52
C SER A 90 -3.27 13.09 -1.53
N ASP A 91 -4.29 12.40 -2.01
CA ASP A 91 -5.12 11.54 -1.15
C ASP A 91 -4.31 10.48 -0.39
N ILE A 92 -3.24 9.93 -0.97
CA ILE A 92 -2.36 8.97 -0.27
C ILE A 92 -1.65 9.64 0.91
N TYR A 93 -1.07 10.81 0.68
CA TYR A 93 -0.29 11.54 1.69
C TYR A 93 -1.14 12.23 2.75
N ASP A 94 -2.25 12.84 2.33
CA ASP A 94 -3.01 13.80 3.15
C ASP A 94 -4.19 13.13 3.86
N ARG A 95 -4.60 11.95 3.39
CA ARG A 95 -5.83 11.30 3.87
C ARG A 95 -5.64 9.82 4.18
N VAL A 96 -5.29 8.99 3.20
CA VAL A 96 -5.28 7.53 3.30
C VAL A 96 -4.26 7.04 4.32
N ILE A 97 -2.97 7.36 4.14
CA ILE A 97 -1.92 6.83 5.02
C ILE A 97 -2.02 7.39 6.44
N PRO A 98 -2.25 8.70 6.67
CA PRO A 98 -2.37 9.21 8.02
C PRO A 98 -3.49 8.56 8.84
N ASN A 99 -4.70 8.47 8.28
CA ASN A 99 -5.83 7.84 8.97
C ASN A 99 -5.61 6.33 9.15
N TRP A 100 -4.97 5.66 8.19
CA TRP A 100 -4.65 4.24 8.30
C TRP A 100 -3.72 3.97 9.48
N VAL A 101 -2.63 4.73 9.65
CA VAL A 101 -1.71 4.54 10.78
C VAL A 101 -2.35 4.91 12.12
N GLU A 102 -3.23 5.91 12.16
CA GLU A 102 -4.01 6.27 13.36
C GLU A 102 -4.95 5.14 13.80
N ARG A 103 -5.61 4.47 12.84
CA ARG A 103 -6.45 3.30 13.12
C ARG A 103 -5.67 2.10 13.65
N LEU A 104 -4.38 1.99 13.32
CA LEU A 104 -3.46 1.01 13.91
C LEU A 104 -3.01 1.39 15.33
N GLY A 105 -3.47 2.53 15.85
CA GLY A 105 -3.16 3.03 17.20
C GLY A 105 -1.89 3.87 17.28
N TYR A 106 -1.38 4.39 16.16
CA TYR A 106 -0.23 5.29 16.15
C TYR A 106 -0.65 6.77 16.13
N VAL A 107 0.23 7.62 16.62
CA VAL A 107 0.23 9.06 16.37
C VAL A 107 1.41 9.38 15.47
N ILE A 108 1.18 10.20 14.44
CA ILE A 108 2.22 10.68 13.54
C ILE A 108 2.92 11.88 14.16
N ASP A 109 4.25 11.85 14.18
CA ASP A 109 5.05 13.01 14.49
C ASP A 109 5.20 13.89 13.24
N PHE A 110 4.22 14.78 13.08
CA PHE A 110 4.18 15.74 11.97
C PHE A 110 5.33 16.75 12.00
N ASP A 111 5.96 16.98 13.16
CA ASP A 111 7.07 17.93 13.32
C ASP A 111 8.38 17.37 12.75
N ASN A 112 8.52 16.04 12.64
CA ASN A 112 9.76 15.37 12.23
C ASN A 112 9.65 14.58 10.91
N ILE A 113 8.73 14.97 10.01
CA ILE A 113 8.61 14.35 8.68
C ILE A 113 9.91 14.53 7.91
N ARG A 114 10.47 13.41 7.42
CA ARG A 114 11.68 13.44 6.59
C ARG A 114 11.34 13.20 5.13
N VAL A 115 11.84 14.08 4.26
CA VAL A 115 11.70 13.96 2.81
C VAL A 115 13.09 13.87 2.17
N ASN A 116 13.32 12.83 1.37
CA ASN A 116 14.55 12.65 0.60
C ASN A 116 14.22 12.48 -0.89
N ASN A 117 14.82 13.31 -1.74
CA ASN A 117 14.62 13.29 -3.19
C ASN A 117 15.79 12.64 -3.95
N ASN A 118 16.59 11.80 -3.29
CA ASN A 118 17.76 11.17 -3.88
C ASN A 118 17.46 9.75 -4.39
N ASN A 119 17.67 9.55 -5.69
CA ASN A 119 17.54 8.26 -6.36
C ASN A 119 18.36 7.12 -5.74
N THR A 120 19.47 7.42 -5.07
CA THR A 120 20.33 6.39 -4.46
C THR A 120 19.79 5.86 -3.14
N ALA A 121 18.88 6.57 -2.49
CA ALA A 121 18.39 6.20 -1.16
C ALA A 121 17.41 5.03 -1.17
N LEU A 122 16.64 4.85 -2.25
CA LEU A 122 15.68 3.75 -2.36
C LEU A 122 16.38 2.45 -2.79
N ALA A 123 16.13 1.37 -2.04
CA ALA A 123 16.65 0.05 -2.34
C ALA A 123 16.24 -0.44 -3.74
N ASN A 124 17.18 -1.06 -4.47
CA ASN A 124 16.95 -1.52 -5.84
C ASN A 124 15.84 -2.58 -5.94
N SER A 125 15.66 -3.40 -4.90
CA SER A 125 14.57 -4.39 -4.81
C SER A 125 13.19 -3.72 -4.81
N VAL A 126 13.04 -2.58 -4.13
CA VAL A 126 11.78 -1.81 -4.09
C VAL A 126 11.53 -1.15 -5.46
N LYS A 127 12.56 -0.55 -6.07
CA LYS A 127 12.47 -0.01 -7.44
C LYS A 127 12.03 -1.08 -8.45
N ALA A 128 12.63 -2.27 -8.35
CA ALA A 128 12.29 -3.41 -9.20
C ALA A 128 10.85 -3.88 -8.98
N LEU A 129 10.40 -3.97 -7.72
CA LEU A 129 9.03 -4.32 -7.36
C LEU A 129 8.03 -3.31 -7.96
N MET A 130 8.26 -2.01 -7.76
CA MET A 130 7.39 -0.96 -8.29
C MET A 130 7.29 -1.03 -9.81
N LYS A 131 8.44 -1.18 -10.49
CA LYS A 131 8.48 -1.34 -11.94
C LYS A 131 7.76 -2.61 -12.43
N GLN A 132 7.93 -3.74 -11.73
CA GLN A 132 7.29 -5.01 -12.09
C GLN A 132 5.76 -4.94 -11.96
N ARG A 133 5.25 -4.20 -10.97
CA ARG A 133 3.82 -4.04 -10.71
C ARG A 133 3.19 -2.87 -11.47
N GLY A 134 4.00 -2.08 -12.18
CA GLY A 134 3.53 -0.94 -12.94
C GLY A 134 2.97 0.17 -12.05
N CYS A 135 3.55 0.37 -10.86
CA CYS A 135 3.07 1.34 -9.89
C CYS A 135 4.13 2.47 -9.71
N ASP A 136 3.65 3.66 -9.37
CA ASP A 136 4.49 4.83 -9.10
C ASP A 136 4.62 5.13 -7.61
N ILE A 137 3.81 4.50 -6.75
CA ILE A 137 3.94 4.62 -5.30
C ILE A 137 4.10 3.25 -4.64
N SER A 138 4.93 3.21 -3.60
CA SER A 138 4.99 2.11 -2.64
C SER A 138 4.94 2.64 -1.21
N VAL A 139 4.24 1.94 -0.34
CA VAL A 139 4.11 2.27 1.09
C VAL A 139 4.50 1.05 1.91
N THR A 140 5.28 1.25 2.97
CA THR A 140 5.63 0.18 3.91
C THR A 140 5.63 0.68 5.34
N LEU A 141 5.13 -0.14 6.27
CA LEU A 141 5.18 0.09 7.70
C LEU A 141 6.36 -0.69 8.30
N CYS A 142 7.33 0.05 8.83
CA CYS A 142 8.47 -0.49 9.55
C CYS A 142 8.21 -0.36 11.05
N THR A 143 8.14 -1.49 11.74
CA THR A 143 8.00 -1.59 13.19
C THR A 143 9.33 -2.03 13.79
N SER A 144 9.58 -1.69 15.05
CA SER A 144 10.72 -2.15 15.87
C SER A 144 10.91 -3.68 15.86
N THR A 145 9.85 -4.43 15.58
CA THR A 145 9.89 -5.90 15.42
C THR A 145 10.40 -6.34 14.04
N ASN A 146 10.14 -5.59 12.97
CA ASN A 146 10.56 -5.93 11.60
C ASN A 146 11.78 -5.13 11.14
N TRP A 147 12.12 -4.06 11.86
CA TRP A 147 13.20 -3.13 11.62
C TRP A 147 13.93 -2.89 12.94
N ASP A 148 15.26 -3.02 12.96
CA ASP A 148 16.06 -2.92 14.19
C ASP A 148 16.23 -1.45 14.60
N THR A 149 15.14 -0.88 15.10
CA THR A 149 14.94 0.52 15.47
C THR A 149 14.10 0.58 16.73
N ASN A 150 14.31 1.62 17.55
CA ASN A 150 13.46 1.91 18.69
C ASN A 150 12.23 2.77 18.32
N VAL A 151 12.05 3.07 17.04
CA VAL A 151 11.00 3.95 16.52
C VAL A 151 10.33 3.30 15.32
N ASP A 152 9.01 3.21 15.34
CA ASP A 152 8.20 2.74 14.23
C ASP A 152 8.01 3.89 13.22
N PHE A 153 7.91 3.58 11.94
CA PHE A 153 7.70 4.59 10.91
C PHE A 153 7.03 4.00 9.68
N VAL A 154 6.29 4.84 8.94
CA VAL A 154 5.79 4.50 7.60
C VAL A 154 6.62 5.24 6.56
N ILE A 155 7.01 4.53 5.51
CA ILE A 155 7.71 5.10 4.36
C ILE A 155 6.77 5.11 3.16
N ILE A 156 6.66 6.26 2.51
CA ILE A 156 6.03 6.42 1.19
C ILE A 156 7.13 6.72 0.17
N ASN A 157 7.29 5.86 -0.83
CA ASN A 157 8.18 6.09 -1.96
C ASN A 157 7.35 6.41 -3.20
N GLU A 158 7.66 7.50 -3.88
CA GLU A 158 6.98 7.97 -5.09
C GLU A 158 7.98 8.15 -6.23
N TYR A 159 7.67 7.58 -7.39
CA TYR A 159 8.41 7.81 -8.62
C TYR A 159 7.88 9.04 -9.36
N LEU A 160 8.64 10.13 -9.25
CA LEU A 160 8.37 11.41 -9.91
C LEU A 160 8.73 11.30 -11.40
N THR A 161 7.76 10.90 -12.23
CA THR A 161 7.95 10.67 -13.68
C THR A 161 8.59 11.86 -14.40
N ASN A 162 8.17 13.09 -14.07
CA ASN A 162 8.72 14.32 -14.66
C ASN A 162 10.21 14.54 -14.35
N LYS A 163 10.68 14.10 -13.18
CA LYS A 163 12.06 14.26 -12.72
C LYS A 163 12.89 12.98 -12.89
N LYS A 164 12.26 11.87 -13.31
CA LYS A 164 12.87 10.53 -13.38
C LYS A 164 13.59 10.17 -12.08
N GLN A 165 12.95 10.48 -10.95
CA GLN A 165 13.54 10.25 -9.64
C GLN A 165 12.55 9.74 -8.60
N TYR A 166 13.07 9.12 -7.55
CA TYR A 166 12.30 8.70 -6.40
C TYR A 166 12.34 9.76 -5.30
N LYS A 167 11.15 10.07 -4.76
CA LYS A 167 10.96 10.80 -3.51
C LYS A 167 10.62 9.77 -2.43
N ILE A 168 11.27 9.89 -1.29
CA ILE A 168 11.04 9.07 -0.10
C ILE A 168 10.55 9.99 0.99
N THR A 169 9.38 9.72 1.55
CA THR A 169 8.80 10.43 2.68
C THR A 169 8.68 9.47 3.84
N ILE A 170 9.18 9.86 5.01
CA ILE A 170 9.17 9.04 6.22
C ILE A 170 8.37 9.78 7.29
N TYR A 171 7.36 9.11 7.82
CA TYR A 171 6.57 9.56 8.96
C TYR A 171 6.94 8.71 10.17
N TYR A 172 7.45 9.34 11.22
CA TYR A 172 7.72 8.66 12.48
C TYR A 172 6.41 8.47 13.25
N LEU A 173 6.29 7.31 13.91
CA LEU A 173 5.08 6.84 14.55
C LEU A 173 5.33 6.53 16.03
N TYR A 174 4.38 6.91 16.87
CA TYR A 174 4.41 6.71 18.33
C TYR A 174 3.12 6.04 18.80
N LYS A 175 3.20 5.23 19.86
CA LYS A 175 2.03 4.63 20.53
C LYS A 175 1.86 5.22 21.92
#